data_AF-A0A5E4HNL7-F1
#
_entry.id   AF-A0A5E4HNL7-F1
#
_cell.length_a   1.000
_cell.length_b   1.000
_cell.length_c   1.000
_cell.angle_alpha   90.00
_cell.angle_beta   90.00
_cell.angle_gamma   90.00
#
_symmetry.space_group_name_H-M   'P 1'
#
loop_
_entity.id
_entity.type
_entity.pdbx_description
1 polymer ?
#
loop_
_entity_poly.entity_id
_entity_poly.type
_entity_poly.pdbx_seq_one_letter_code
_entity_poly.pdbx_strand_id
1 'polypeptide(L)'
;MKQATPPKILNEADLRESPQLKGDFVVALKGAADAGKDVKLDPQFYPKLAANPAHPLEADAIPAALSLLPGGAEELPEFIRRLEGSAIQPKTNFCGYTMSAGAEDGDIIFTINDPLDFPLGYCKVDLQPKEDLAYMAYVRGGVLGDHVGGLLHRVMIGAARKYGISKVTDLPTNPAVLVWLVREGFHPEDNRGNPLPELDRDMRRLVYEGGLEEGEEKRRKYSEAQEAFNEERRLLEKTRQSLFMAKKLE
;
A
#
# COMPACT_ATOMS: atom_id res chain seq x y z
N MET A 1 33.12 -13.51 -37.45
CA MET A 1 32.77 -13.50 -36.02
C MET A 1 32.03 -12.20 -35.75
N LYS A 2 30.75 -12.24 -35.34
CA LYS A 2 30.07 -11.01 -34.90
C LYS A 2 30.69 -10.62 -33.55
N GLN A 3 31.32 -9.45 -33.46
CA GLN A 3 31.75 -8.91 -32.17
C GLN A 3 30.51 -8.80 -31.29
N ALA A 4 30.52 -9.49 -30.15
CA ALA A 4 29.50 -9.30 -29.14
C ALA A 4 29.59 -7.83 -28.68
N THR A 5 28.48 -7.11 -28.78
CA THR A 5 28.41 -5.75 -28.27
C THR A 5 28.78 -5.80 -26.77
N PRO A 6 29.72 -4.97 -26.31
CA PRO A 6 30.08 -4.96 -24.91
C PRO A 6 28.83 -4.70 -24.05
N PRO A 7 28.71 -5.35 -22.88
CA PRO A 7 27.54 -5.18 -22.04
C PRO A 7 27.37 -3.70 -21.67
N LYS A 8 26.17 -3.17 -21.89
CA LYS A 8 25.82 -1.81 -21.47
C LYS A 8 25.87 -1.75 -19.95
N ILE A 9 26.65 -0.82 -19.40
CA ILE A 9 26.57 -0.48 -17.98
C ILE A 9 25.25 0.28 -17.79
N LEU A 10 24.38 -0.26 -16.94
CA LEU A 10 23.12 0.39 -16.55
C LEU A 10 23.40 1.38 -15.43
N ASN A 11 22.82 2.58 -15.49
CA ASN A 11 22.83 3.55 -14.40
C ASN A 11 21.41 3.80 -13.84
N GLU A 12 21.28 4.63 -12.82
CA GLU A 12 19.97 4.97 -12.24
C GLU A 12 18.99 5.60 -13.22
N ALA A 13 19.46 6.37 -14.21
CA ALA A 13 18.58 6.97 -15.20
C ALA A 13 17.99 5.88 -16.13
N ASP A 14 18.80 4.91 -16.55
CA ASP A 14 18.33 3.75 -17.32
C ASP A 14 17.29 2.95 -16.54
N LEU A 15 17.53 2.74 -15.23
CA LEU A 15 16.58 2.07 -14.35
C LEU A 15 15.29 2.89 -14.16
N ARG A 16 15.37 4.23 -14.19
CA ARG A 16 14.22 5.14 -14.09
C ARG A 16 13.31 5.09 -15.31
N GLU A 17 13.90 4.94 -16.49
CA GLU A 17 13.16 5.04 -17.75
C GLU A 17 12.53 3.71 -18.18
N SER A 18 12.94 2.57 -17.59
CA SER A 18 12.47 1.25 -18.00
C SER A 18 12.06 0.37 -16.82
N PRO A 19 10.74 0.12 -16.64
CA PRO A 19 10.24 -0.83 -15.64
C PRO A 19 10.81 -2.24 -15.82
N GLN A 20 11.04 -2.67 -17.07
CA GLN A 20 11.62 -3.98 -17.37
C GLN A 20 13.07 -4.08 -16.88
N LEU A 21 13.93 -3.11 -17.23
CA LEU A 21 15.33 -3.12 -16.80
C LEU A 21 15.45 -3.09 -15.28
N LYS A 22 14.57 -2.35 -14.61
CA LYS A 22 14.49 -2.35 -13.15
C LYS A 22 14.08 -3.73 -12.60
N GLY A 23 13.07 -4.37 -13.17
CA GLY A 23 12.66 -5.73 -12.80
C GLY A 23 13.82 -6.72 -12.91
N ASP A 24 14.51 -6.70 -14.03
CA ASP A 24 15.69 -7.55 -14.28
C ASP A 24 16.84 -7.24 -13.30
N PHE A 25 17.07 -5.95 -13.02
CA PHE A 25 18.05 -5.50 -12.02
C PHE A 25 17.71 -6.03 -10.62
N VAL A 26 16.45 -5.92 -10.17
CA VAL A 26 16.00 -6.44 -8.87
C VAL A 26 16.11 -7.96 -8.81
N VAL A 27 15.74 -8.68 -9.87
CA VAL A 27 15.89 -10.15 -9.94
C VAL A 27 17.36 -10.55 -9.85
N ALA A 28 18.26 -9.82 -10.53
CA ALA A 28 19.70 -10.06 -10.45
C ALA A 28 20.25 -9.82 -9.04
N LEU A 29 19.81 -8.75 -8.37
CA LEU A 29 20.19 -8.48 -6.97
C LEU A 29 19.70 -9.59 -6.02
N LYS A 30 18.44 -10.03 -6.16
CA LYS A 30 17.88 -11.14 -5.37
C LYS A 30 18.65 -12.44 -5.61
N GLY A 31 18.90 -12.79 -6.87
CA GLY A 31 19.68 -13.99 -7.21
C GLY A 31 21.12 -13.97 -6.68
N ALA A 32 21.73 -12.78 -6.56
CA ALA A 32 23.04 -12.62 -5.92
C ALA A 32 22.95 -12.81 -4.39
N ALA A 33 21.94 -12.22 -3.74
CA ALA A 33 21.69 -12.38 -2.32
C ALA A 33 21.38 -13.84 -1.93
N ASP A 34 20.53 -14.53 -2.70
CA ASP A 34 20.20 -15.95 -2.48
C ASP A 34 21.43 -16.85 -2.66
N ALA A 35 22.37 -16.43 -3.50
CA ALA A 35 23.67 -17.08 -3.65
C ALA A 35 24.71 -16.69 -2.58
N GLY A 36 24.30 -15.92 -1.56
CA GLY A 36 25.17 -15.46 -0.47
C GLY A 36 26.25 -14.46 -0.91
N LYS A 37 26.04 -13.72 -1.99
CA LYS A 37 26.99 -12.73 -2.51
C LYS A 37 26.68 -11.34 -2.00
N ASP A 38 27.71 -10.66 -1.51
CA ASP A 38 27.63 -9.22 -1.23
C ASP A 38 27.63 -8.44 -2.54
N VAL A 39 26.56 -7.68 -2.78
CA VAL A 39 26.47 -6.76 -3.91
C VAL A 39 26.78 -5.35 -3.42
N LYS A 40 27.80 -4.71 -4.02
CA LYS A 40 28.10 -3.30 -3.82
C LYS A 40 27.71 -2.51 -5.05
N LEU A 41 26.86 -1.51 -4.84
CA LEU A 41 26.54 -0.54 -5.89
C LEU A 41 27.64 0.52 -5.94
N ASP A 42 28.14 0.78 -7.14
CA ASP A 42 29.11 1.85 -7.38
C ASP A 42 28.37 3.21 -7.32
N PRO A 43 28.70 4.09 -6.36
CA PRO A 43 28.04 5.39 -6.20
C PRO A 43 28.15 6.30 -7.43
N GLN A 44 29.10 6.05 -8.33
CA GLN A 44 29.20 6.79 -9.59
C GLN A 44 28.01 6.52 -10.50
N PHE A 45 27.52 5.27 -10.54
CA PHE A 45 26.40 4.85 -11.39
C PHE A 45 25.08 4.79 -10.63
N TYR A 46 25.15 4.60 -9.31
CA TYR A 46 24.02 4.42 -8.40
C TYR A 46 24.08 5.32 -7.14
N PRO A 47 24.18 6.65 -7.31
CA PRO A 47 24.36 7.57 -6.18
C PRO A 47 23.18 7.57 -5.19
N LYS A 48 21.92 7.48 -5.66
CA LYS A 48 20.75 7.48 -4.79
C LYS A 48 20.60 6.15 -4.05
N LEU A 49 20.78 5.03 -4.75
CA LEU A 49 20.70 3.71 -4.15
C LEU A 49 21.85 3.46 -3.16
N ALA A 50 23.05 3.96 -3.44
CA ALA A 50 24.19 3.86 -2.53
C ALA A 50 24.00 4.72 -1.27
N ALA A 51 23.38 5.91 -1.40
CA ALA A 51 23.04 6.76 -0.27
C ALA A 51 21.89 6.20 0.59
N ASN A 52 21.03 5.37 0.00
CA ASN A 52 19.79 4.89 0.58
C ASN A 52 19.58 3.40 0.26
N PRO A 53 20.33 2.49 0.90
CA PRO A 53 20.18 1.07 0.66
C PRO A 53 18.76 0.61 1.02
N ALA A 54 18.24 -0.37 0.29
CA ALA A 54 16.91 -0.93 0.55
C ALA A 54 16.87 -1.54 1.97
N HIS A 55 16.10 -0.93 2.85
CA HIS A 55 15.83 -1.41 4.20
C HIS A 55 14.40 -1.96 4.29
N PRO A 56 14.10 -2.86 5.25
CA PRO A 56 12.73 -3.29 5.50
C PRO A 56 11.84 -2.07 5.80
N LEU A 57 10.74 -1.95 5.04
CA LEU A 57 9.84 -0.79 4.98
C LEU A 57 9.17 -0.39 6.31
N GLU A 58 9.18 -1.23 7.35
CA GLU A 58 8.06 -1.25 8.30
C GLU A 58 8.20 -0.44 9.61
N ALA A 59 9.40 -0.03 10.05
CA ALA A 59 9.54 0.59 11.39
C ALA A 59 9.38 2.13 11.41
N ASP A 60 10.04 2.85 10.50
CA ASP A 60 10.14 4.32 10.57
C ASP A 60 9.17 5.04 9.62
N ALA A 61 8.44 4.28 8.80
CA ALA A 61 7.56 4.81 7.76
C ALA A 61 6.32 5.53 8.30
N ILE A 62 5.73 5.01 9.39
CA ILE A 62 4.51 5.59 9.97
C ILE A 62 4.83 6.95 10.62
N PRO A 63 5.82 7.09 11.52
CA PRO A 63 6.18 8.41 12.07
C PRO A 63 6.47 9.46 11.00
N ALA A 64 7.19 9.05 9.95
CA ALA A 64 7.49 9.91 8.81
C ALA A 64 6.20 10.35 8.09
N ALA A 65 5.28 9.43 7.80
CA ALA A 65 3.98 9.76 7.23
C ALA A 65 3.21 10.77 8.09
N LEU A 66 3.18 10.55 9.41
CA LEU A 66 2.45 11.39 10.35
C LEU A 66 3.07 12.79 10.48
N SER A 67 4.37 12.97 10.22
CA SER A 67 5.01 14.28 10.22
C SER A 67 4.62 15.14 9.01
N LEU A 68 4.08 14.53 7.95
CA LEU A 68 3.56 15.27 6.78
C LEU A 68 2.20 15.93 7.06
N LEU A 69 1.51 15.49 8.11
CA LEU A 69 0.16 15.95 8.46
C LEU A 69 0.21 17.11 9.47
N PRO A 70 -0.79 18.02 9.47
CA PRO A 70 -0.88 19.09 10.46
C PRO A 70 -1.05 18.54 11.88
N GLY A 71 -0.84 19.40 12.88
CA GLY A 71 -0.81 19.00 14.29
C GLY A 71 -2.19 18.75 14.90
N GLY A 72 -3.23 19.43 14.41
CA GLY A 72 -4.59 19.36 14.97
C GLY A 72 -5.67 19.13 13.92
N ALA A 73 -6.78 18.50 14.34
CA ALA A 73 -7.93 18.21 13.49
C ALA A 73 -8.59 19.48 12.90
N GLU A 74 -8.57 20.59 13.64
CA GLU A 74 -9.09 21.90 13.20
C GLU A 74 -8.35 22.45 11.97
N GLU A 75 -7.07 22.09 11.81
CA GLU A 75 -6.22 22.56 10.71
C GLU A 75 -6.37 21.72 9.43
N LEU A 76 -7.00 20.54 9.54
CA LEU A 76 -7.08 19.55 8.48
C LEU A 76 -7.77 20.07 7.21
N PRO A 77 -8.93 20.77 7.26
CA PRO A 77 -9.58 21.27 6.05
C PRO A 77 -8.74 22.30 5.28
N GLU A 78 -8.06 23.20 5.99
CA GLU A 78 -7.18 24.20 5.37
C GLU A 78 -5.89 23.55 4.85
N PHE A 79 -5.38 22.53 5.54
CA PHE A 79 -4.27 21.73 5.04
C PHE A 79 -4.62 21.03 3.72
N ILE A 80 -5.77 20.34 3.64
CA ILE A 80 -6.25 19.67 2.43
C ILE A 80 -6.39 20.67 1.28
N ARG A 81 -7.06 21.80 1.50
CA ARG A 81 -7.21 22.86 0.48
C ARG A 81 -5.86 23.36 -0.06
N ARG A 82 -4.87 23.52 0.83
CA ARG A 82 -3.50 23.91 0.41
C ARG A 82 -2.83 22.81 -0.42
N LEU A 83 -3.03 21.54 -0.08
CA LEU A 83 -2.49 20.43 -0.87
C LEU A 83 -3.11 20.35 -2.26
N GLU A 84 -4.43 20.51 -2.39
CA GLU A 84 -5.13 20.50 -3.69
C GLU A 84 -4.67 21.63 -4.61
N GLY A 85 -4.36 22.80 -4.04
CA GLY A 85 -3.88 23.97 -4.78
C GLY A 85 -2.37 24.02 -5.03
N SER A 86 -1.59 23.06 -4.52
CA SER A 86 -0.13 23.12 -4.55
C SER A 86 0.48 22.21 -5.61
N ALA A 87 1.37 22.80 -6.42
CA ALA A 87 2.26 22.03 -7.31
C ALA A 87 3.37 21.30 -6.54
N ILE A 88 3.62 21.66 -5.28
CA ILE A 88 4.67 21.10 -4.43
C ILE A 88 4.01 20.35 -3.27
N GLN A 89 4.20 19.03 -3.27
CA GLN A 89 3.76 18.16 -2.19
C GLN A 89 4.80 18.11 -1.08
N PRO A 90 4.41 18.15 0.21
CA PRO A 90 5.31 17.82 1.30
C PRO A 90 5.82 16.37 1.15
N LYS A 91 7.11 16.17 1.42
CA LYS A 91 7.78 14.88 1.32
C LYS A 91 8.67 14.63 2.53
N THR A 92 8.84 13.36 2.85
CA THR A 92 9.72 12.88 3.93
C THR A 92 10.42 11.60 3.48
N ASN A 93 11.58 11.32 4.05
CA ASN A 93 12.38 10.14 3.73
C ASN A 93 12.39 9.19 4.93
N PHE A 94 12.31 7.88 4.65
CA PHE A 94 12.37 6.83 5.67
C PHE A 94 12.96 5.57 5.04
N CYS A 95 13.94 4.93 5.68
CA CYS A 95 14.50 3.65 5.21
C CYS A 95 14.93 3.65 3.72
N GLY A 96 15.34 4.81 3.20
CA GLY A 96 15.69 5.02 1.79
C GLY A 96 14.52 5.25 0.83
N TYR A 97 13.28 5.11 1.29
CA TYR A 97 12.05 5.43 0.56
C TYR A 97 11.65 6.88 0.80
N THR A 98 10.81 7.41 -0.09
CA THR A 98 10.18 8.73 0.08
C THR A 98 8.68 8.56 0.22
N MET A 99 8.07 9.21 1.20
CA MET A 99 6.62 9.40 1.26
C MET A 99 6.26 10.84 0.90
N SER A 100 5.20 11.03 0.13
CA SER A 100 4.59 12.34 -0.09
C SER A 100 3.12 12.34 0.32
N ALA A 101 2.62 13.51 0.68
CA ALA A 101 1.19 13.75 0.88
C ALA A 101 0.68 14.74 -0.19
N GLY A 102 -0.35 14.34 -0.93
CA GLY A 102 -1.15 15.19 -1.80
C GLY A 102 -2.60 15.22 -1.35
N ALA A 103 -3.47 15.89 -2.11
CA ALA A 103 -4.90 15.84 -1.87
C ALA A 103 -5.70 15.90 -3.18
N GLU A 104 -6.89 15.31 -3.17
CA GLU A 104 -7.83 15.28 -4.30
C GLU A 104 -9.25 15.06 -3.76
N ASP A 105 -10.19 15.92 -4.16
CA ASP A 105 -11.61 15.83 -3.78
C ASP A 105 -11.87 15.75 -2.26
N GLY A 106 -11.04 16.42 -1.47
CA GLY A 106 -11.10 16.38 -0.01
C GLY A 106 -10.31 15.23 0.64
N ASP A 107 -9.84 14.25 -0.12
CA ASP A 107 -9.04 13.13 0.38
C ASP A 107 -7.56 13.52 0.51
N ILE A 108 -6.87 12.96 1.49
CA ILE A 108 -5.40 12.96 1.53
C ILE A 108 -4.88 11.76 0.74
N ILE A 109 -3.89 11.99 -0.12
CA ILE A 109 -3.21 10.96 -0.88
C ILE A 109 -1.81 10.74 -0.31
N PHE A 110 -1.56 9.58 0.30
CA PHE A 110 -0.20 9.17 0.64
C PHE A 110 0.40 8.37 -0.50
N THR A 111 1.57 8.77 -0.99
CA THR A 111 2.30 8.05 -2.04
C THR A 111 3.66 7.62 -1.53
N ILE A 112 4.02 6.37 -1.73
CA ILE A 112 5.34 5.81 -1.39
C ILE A 112 6.13 5.63 -2.69
N ASN A 113 7.33 6.20 -2.71
CA ASN A 113 8.29 6.04 -3.78
C ASN A 113 9.53 5.30 -3.29
N ASP A 114 10.11 4.50 -4.18
CA ASP A 114 11.42 3.87 -3.95
C ASP A 114 12.57 4.90 -4.01
N PRO A 115 13.82 4.50 -3.70
CA PRO A 115 14.97 5.43 -3.76
C PRO A 115 15.23 6.05 -5.14
N LEU A 116 14.66 5.49 -6.22
CA LEU A 116 14.79 5.99 -7.58
C LEU A 116 13.66 6.96 -7.98
N ASP A 117 12.74 7.24 -7.05
CA ASP A 117 11.53 8.06 -7.18
C ASP A 117 10.42 7.38 -8.03
N PHE A 118 10.36 6.05 -8.00
CA PHE A 118 9.25 5.32 -8.60
C PHE A 118 8.12 5.10 -7.61
N PRO A 119 6.86 5.34 -8.00
CA PRO A 119 5.71 5.06 -7.16
C PRO A 119 5.57 3.54 -6.95
N LEU A 120 5.78 3.11 -5.71
CA LEU A 120 5.53 1.74 -5.26
C LEU A 120 4.06 1.54 -4.91
N GLY A 121 3.38 2.61 -4.52
CA GLY A 121 1.96 2.60 -4.30
C GLY A 121 1.44 3.88 -3.67
N TYR A 122 0.13 4.01 -3.62
CA TYR A 122 -0.53 5.10 -2.92
C TYR A 122 -1.85 4.65 -2.31
N CYS A 123 -2.32 5.38 -1.29
CA CYS A 123 -3.67 5.30 -0.78
C CYS A 123 -4.36 6.66 -0.75
N LYS A 124 -5.68 6.65 -0.94
CA LYS A 124 -6.56 7.80 -0.70
C LYS A 124 -7.27 7.61 0.63
N VAL A 125 -7.14 8.60 1.51
CA VAL A 125 -7.67 8.56 2.88
C VAL A 125 -8.53 9.80 3.12
N ASP A 126 -9.79 9.55 3.44
CA ASP A 126 -10.69 10.54 4.00
C ASP A 126 -10.58 10.49 5.52
N LEU A 127 -10.21 11.61 6.14
CA LEU A 127 -10.13 11.76 7.58
C LEU A 127 -11.26 12.67 8.04
N GLN A 128 -12.21 12.12 8.78
CA GLN A 128 -13.38 12.83 9.28
C GLN A 128 -13.42 12.85 10.83
N PRO A 129 -12.58 13.67 11.49
CA PRO A 129 -12.52 13.72 12.95
C PRO A 129 -13.87 14.04 13.62
N LYS A 130 -14.72 14.82 12.96
CA LYS A 130 -16.06 15.20 13.48
C LYS A 130 -17.05 14.04 13.46
N GLU A 131 -16.88 13.11 12.52
CA GLU A 131 -17.72 11.92 12.38
C GLU A 131 -17.12 10.71 13.08
N ASP A 132 -15.96 10.89 13.74
CA ASP A 132 -15.19 9.85 14.41
C ASP A 132 -14.88 8.67 13.46
N LEU A 133 -14.57 9.01 12.20
CA LEU A 133 -14.39 8.06 11.12
C LEU A 133 -13.20 8.42 10.23
N ALA A 134 -12.45 7.41 9.82
CA ALA A 134 -11.49 7.52 8.73
C ALA A 134 -11.83 6.45 7.69
N TYR A 135 -11.92 6.84 6.42
CA TYR A 135 -12.28 5.96 5.31
C TYR A 135 -11.15 5.87 4.30
N MET A 136 -10.81 4.65 3.87
CA MET A 136 -9.86 4.45 2.78
C MET A 136 -10.62 4.14 1.51
N ALA A 137 -10.51 5.03 0.53
CA ALA A 137 -11.25 4.88 -0.72
C ALA A 137 -10.53 3.98 -1.72
N TYR A 138 -9.19 3.94 -1.66
CA TYR A 138 -8.41 3.28 -2.69
C TYR A 138 -6.98 3.00 -2.26
N VAL A 139 -6.46 1.83 -2.62
CA VAL A 139 -5.04 1.47 -2.53
C VAL A 139 -4.59 0.91 -3.87
N ARG A 140 -3.51 1.46 -4.43
CA ARG A 140 -2.81 0.86 -5.56
C ARG A 140 -1.41 0.49 -5.14
N GLY A 141 -1.10 -0.80 -5.20
CA GLY A 141 0.28 -1.29 -5.21
C GLY A 141 0.80 -1.30 -6.64
N GLY A 142 1.88 -0.57 -6.89
CA GLY A 142 2.70 -0.70 -8.10
C GLY A 142 3.52 -1.99 -8.10
N VAL A 143 3.78 -2.56 -6.92
CA VAL A 143 4.46 -3.86 -6.76
C VAL A 143 3.68 -4.71 -5.75
N LEU A 144 3.09 -5.82 -6.22
CA LEU A 144 2.42 -6.79 -5.36
C LEU A 144 3.47 -7.60 -4.58
N GLY A 145 3.28 -7.76 -3.27
CA GLY A 145 4.14 -8.59 -2.41
C GLY A 145 5.19 -7.84 -1.57
N ASP A 146 5.38 -6.54 -1.79
CA ASP A 146 6.39 -5.75 -1.07
C ASP A 146 5.88 -5.12 0.25
N HIS A 147 4.78 -5.63 0.82
CA HIS A 147 4.17 -5.10 2.05
C HIS A 147 3.68 -3.63 1.99
N VAL A 148 3.85 -2.94 0.85
CA VAL A 148 3.47 -1.53 0.63
C VAL A 148 2.00 -1.28 0.92
N GLY A 149 1.11 -2.17 0.46
CA GLY A 149 -0.31 -2.09 0.76
C GLY A 149 -0.55 -2.08 2.26
N GLY A 150 0.09 -2.98 3.01
CA GLY A 150 -0.07 -3.03 4.46
C GLY A 150 0.52 -1.83 5.19
N LEU A 151 1.65 -1.33 4.72
CA LEU A 151 2.21 -0.08 5.22
C LEU A 151 1.25 1.10 5.04
N LEU A 152 0.62 1.26 3.87
CA LEU A 152 -0.32 2.35 3.59
C LEU A 152 -1.55 2.31 4.52
N HIS A 153 -2.07 1.13 4.83
CA HIS A 153 -3.16 0.99 5.79
C HIS A 153 -2.69 1.30 7.23
N ARG A 154 -1.47 0.89 7.63
CA ARG A 154 -0.93 1.26 8.95
C ARG A 154 -0.68 2.76 9.06
N VAL A 155 -0.28 3.42 7.98
CA VAL A 155 -0.21 4.90 7.89
C VAL A 155 -1.59 5.51 8.12
N MET A 156 -2.63 4.98 7.48
CA MET A 156 -4.01 5.43 7.71
C MET A 156 -4.44 5.26 9.17
N ILE A 157 -4.18 4.09 9.79
CA ILE A 157 -4.46 3.85 11.20
C ILE A 157 -3.71 4.85 12.09
N GLY A 158 -2.44 5.12 11.79
CA GLY A 158 -1.65 6.13 12.48
C GLY A 158 -2.25 7.53 12.35
N ALA A 159 -2.73 7.89 11.16
CA ALA A 159 -3.35 9.18 10.89
C ALA A 159 -4.67 9.32 11.63
N ALA A 160 -5.51 8.28 11.64
CA ALA A 160 -6.74 8.24 12.42
C ALA A 160 -6.47 8.45 13.91
N ARG A 161 -5.52 7.70 14.48
CA ARG A 161 -5.08 7.88 15.88
C ARG A 161 -4.58 9.29 16.17
N LYS A 162 -3.80 9.88 15.26
CA LYS A 162 -3.28 11.25 15.41
C LYS A 162 -4.40 12.27 15.62
N TYR A 163 -5.55 12.06 14.98
CA TYR A 163 -6.71 12.95 15.07
C TYR A 163 -7.79 12.48 16.04
N GLY A 164 -7.50 11.47 16.88
CA GLY A 164 -8.46 10.96 17.86
C GLY A 164 -9.66 10.23 17.25
N ILE A 165 -9.55 9.77 16.01
CA ILE A 165 -10.57 8.95 15.35
C ILE A 165 -10.53 7.54 15.90
N SER A 166 -11.68 7.02 16.34
CA SER A 166 -11.83 5.70 16.96
C SER A 166 -12.20 4.60 15.96
N LYS A 167 -12.59 4.94 14.73
CA LYS A 167 -13.00 3.96 13.72
C LYS A 167 -12.35 4.21 12.37
N VAL A 168 -11.78 3.14 11.82
CA VAL A 168 -11.25 3.09 10.45
C VAL A 168 -12.09 2.13 9.62
N THR A 169 -12.46 2.53 8.41
CA THR A 169 -13.20 1.70 7.45
C THR A 169 -12.50 1.66 6.09
N ASP A 170 -12.63 0.54 5.41
CA ASP A 170 -12.09 0.31 4.07
C ASP A 170 -13.14 -0.46 3.23
N LEU A 171 -13.19 -0.17 1.93
CA LEU A 171 -13.95 -0.93 0.95
C LEU A 171 -13.00 -1.93 0.26
N PRO A 172 -13.00 -3.22 0.64
CA PRO A 172 -12.12 -4.19 0.01
C PRO A 172 -12.41 -4.29 -1.50
N THR A 173 -11.38 -4.14 -2.32
CA THR A 173 -11.53 -4.19 -3.79
C THR A 173 -11.29 -5.58 -4.37
N ASN A 174 -10.63 -6.46 -3.62
CA ASN A 174 -10.30 -7.83 -4.01
C ASN A 174 -10.02 -8.70 -2.78
N PRO A 175 -9.99 -10.04 -2.93
CA PRO A 175 -9.72 -10.97 -1.83
C PRO A 175 -8.38 -10.72 -1.14
N ALA A 176 -7.31 -10.30 -1.84
CA ALA A 176 -6.00 -10.08 -1.22
C ALA A 176 -6.01 -8.92 -0.20
N VAL A 177 -6.70 -7.82 -0.51
CA VAL A 177 -6.91 -6.68 0.42
C VAL A 177 -7.73 -7.13 1.61
N LEU A 178 -8.81 -7.86 1.36
CA LEU A 178 -9.69 -8.43 2.37
C LEU A 178 -8.94 -9.33 3.38
N VAL A 179 -8.04 -10.20 2.89
CA VAL A 179 -7.16 -11.04 3.73
C VAL A 179 -6.34 -10.18 4.69
N TRP A 180 -5.71 -9.16 4.13
CA TRP A 180 -4.81 -8.30 4.87
C TRP A 180 -5.58 -7.56 5.97
N LEU A 181 -6.75 -7.01 5.63
CA LEU A 181 -7.64 -6.33 6.57
C LEU A 181 -8.02 -7.26 7.74
N VAL A 182 -8.45 -8.49 7.45
CA VAL A 182 -8.79 -9.48 8.51
C VAL A 182 -7.58 -9.80 9.39
N ARG A 183 -6.39 -10.00 8.79
CA ARG A 183 -5.14 -10.24 9.55
C ARG A 183 -4.79 -9.09 10.47
N GLU A 184 -5.14 -7.87 10.07
CA GLU A 184 -4.89 -6.66 10.83
C GLU A 184 -6.05 -6.33 11.79
N GLY A 185 -6.99 -7.25 11.98
CA GLY A 185 -8.06 -7.13 12.96
C GLY A 185 -9.24 -6.27 12.51
N PHE A 186 -9.43 -6.10 11.20
CA PHE A 186 -10.68 -5.56 10.66
C PHE A 186 -11.76 -6.64 10.63
N HIS A 187 -13.01 -6.22 10.76
CA HIS A 187 -14.19 -7.06 10.72
C HIS A 187 -15.17 -6.55 9.67
N PRO A 188 -15.91 -7.44 8.99
CA PRO A 188 -16.88 -7.04 7.99
C PRO A 188 -18.12 -6.39 8.65
N GLU A 189 -18.52 -5.24 8.11
CA GLU A 189 -19.71 -4.50 8.49
C GLU A 189 -20.51 -4.08 7.24
N ASP A 190 -21.81 -3.85 7.39
CA ASP A 190 -22.63 -3.22 6.35
C ASP A 190 -22.49 -1.69 6.37
N ASN A 191 -23.14 -1.01 5.42
CA ASN A 191 -23.19 0.46 5.33
C ASN A 191 -23.89 1.15 6.52
N ARG A 192 -24.45 0.40 7.48
CA ARG A 192 -25.04 0.91 8.71
C ARG A 192 -24.17 0.59 9.94
N GLY A 193 -23.02 -0.05 9.75
CA GLY A 193 -22.13 -0.48 10.81
C GLY A 193 -22.60 -1.75 11.54
N ASN A 194 -23.52 -2.52 10.96
CA ASN A 194 -23.91 -3.81 11.54
C ASN A 194 -22.87 -4.88 11.16
N PRO A 195 -22.45 -5.74 12.10
CA PRO A 195 -21.51 -6.81 11.81
C PRO A 195 -22.08 -7.84 10.83
N LEU A 196 -21.22 -8.39 9.97
CA LEU A 196 -21.55 -9.43 8.98
C LEU A 196 -20.79 -10.75 9.28
N PRO A 197 -21.18 -11.51 10.32
CA PRO A 197 -20.39 -12.63 10.84
C PRO A 197 -20.31 -13.86 9.92
N GLU A 198 -21.30 -14.11 9.06
CA GLU A 198 -21.29 -15.25 8.13
C GLU A 198 -20.20 -15.07 7.06
N LEU A 199 -20.07 -13.84 6.56
CA LEU A 199 -19.05 -13.43 5.62
C LEU A 199 -17.63 -13.55 6.21
N ASP A 200 -17.45 -13.20 7.48
CA ASP A 200 -16.17 -13.36 8.20
C ASP A 200 -15.70 -14.83 8.20
N ARG A 201 -16.63 -15.79 8.35
CA ARG A 201 -16.30 -17.22 8.40
C ARG A 201 -15.85 -17.77 7.05
N ASP A 202 -16.63 -17.53 6.00
CA ASP A 202 -16.35 -18.09 4.67
C ASP A 202 -15.13 -17.44 4.03
N MET A 203 -14.94 -16.14 4.26
CA MET A 203 -13.72 -15.44 3.88
C MET A 203 -12.50 -16.00 4.60
N ARG A 204 -12.53 -16.15 5.94
CA ARG A 204 -11.40 -16.74 6.68
C ARG A 204 -11.04 -18.12 6.14
N ARG A 205 -12.04 -18.95 5.81
CA ARG A 205 -11.82 -20.28 5.22
C ARG A 205 -11.10 -20.18 3.87
N LEU A 206 -11.66 -19.45 2.91
CA LEU A 206 -11.10 -19.36 1.55
C LEU A 206 -9.70 -18.73 1.52
N VAL A 207 -9.42 -17.84 2.48
CA VAL A 207 -8.22 -17.02 2.52
C VAL A 207 -7.08 -17.64 3.32
N TYR A 208 -7.35 -18.14 4.54
CA TYR A 208 -6.31 -18.75 5.37
C TYR A 208 -5.95 -20.15 4.89
N GLU A 209 -6.93 -20.92 4.41
CA GLU A 209 -6.69 -22.28 3.92
C GLU A 209 -6.22 -22.29 2.45
N GLY A 210 -6.53 -21.25 1.66
CA GLY A 210 -6.03 -21.09 0.28
C GLY A 210 -4.70 -20.35 0.15
N GLY A 211 -4.30 -19.56 1.16
CA GLY A 211 -3.08 -18.73 1.13
C GLY A 211 -1.79 -19.44 1.55
N LEU A 212 -1.86 -20.70 1.99
CA LEU A 212 -0.71 -21.51 2.44
C LEU A 212 -0.06 -22.34 1.32
N GLU A 213 -0.60 -22.30 0.10
CA GLU A 213 -0.14 -23.15 -1.00
C GLU A 213 0.63 -22.36 -2.06
N GLU A 214 1.56 -23.05 -2.73
CA GLU A 214 2.37 -22.52 -3.83
C GLU A 214 1.86 -23.05 -5.19
N GLY A 215 2.16 -22.33 -6.28
CA GLY A 215 1.92 -22.83 -7.64
C GLY A 215 0.49 -22.69 -8.19
N GLU A 216 0.10 -23.59 -9.09
CA GLU A 216 -1.20 -23.55 -9.79
C GLU A 216 -2.39 -23.69 -8.85
N GLU A 217 -2.23 -24.39 -7.74
CA GLU A 217 -3.28 -24.60 -6.76
C GLU A 217 -3.67 -23.29 -6.07
N LYS A 218 -2.69 -22.46 -5.71
CA LYS A 218 -2.89 -21.09 -5.21
C LYS A 218 -3.68 -20.23 -6.20
N ARG A 219 -3.34 -20.31 -7.49
CA ARG A 219 -4.02 -19.53 -8.54
C ARG A 219 -5.48 -19.95 -8.68
N ARG A 220 -5.75 -21.26 -8.69
CA ARG A 220 -7.12 -21.79 -8.75
C ARG A 220 -7.94 -21.37 -7.54
N LYS A 221 -7.44 -21.57 -6.32
CA LYS A 221 -8.13 -21.18 -5.07
C LYS A 221 -8.37 -19.67 -4.99
N TYR A 222 -7.43 -18.86 -5.46
CA TYR A 222 -7.61 -17.41 -5.55
C TYR A 222 -8.73 -17.04 -6.54
N SER A 223 -8.80 -17.68 -7.71
CA SER A 223 -9.90 -17.46 -8.66
C SER A 223 -11.25 -17.84 -8.08
N GLU A 224 -11.34 -19.01 -7.42
CA GLU A 224 -12.56 -19.44 -6.71
C GLU A 224 -12.96 -18.43 -5.61
N ALA A 225 -12.00 -17.91 -4.84
CA ALA A 225 -12.24 -16.87 -3.85
C ALA A 225 -12.69 -15.54 -4.48
N GLN A 226 -12.14 -15.17 -5.63
CA GLN A 226 -12.52 -13.96 -6.37
C GLN A 226 -13.95 -14.09 -6.92
N GLU A 227 -14.35 -15.25 -7.41
CA GLU A 227 -15.72 -15.51 -7.87
C GLU A 227 -16.71 -15.44 -6.72
N ALA A 228 -16.42 -16.08 -5.58
CA ALA A 228 -17.25 -16.00 -4.39
C ALA A 228 -17.40 -14.55 -3.89
N PHE A 229 -16.29 -13.81 -3.81
CA PHE A 229 -16.28 -12.40 -3.42
C PHE A 229 -17.14 -11.53 -4.36
N ASN A 230 -17.05 -11.77 -5.68
CA ASN A 230 -17.83 -11.03 -6.66
C ASN A 230 -19.33 -11.35 -6.55
N GLU A 231 -19.71 -12.61 -6.32
CA GLU A 231 -21.12 -12.98 -6.15
C GLU A 231 -21.71 -12.41 -4.86
N GLU A 232 -20.97 -12.43 -3.75
CA GLU A 232 -21.42 -11.78 -2.51
C GLU A 232 -21.57 -10.27 -2.66
N ARG A 233 -20.62 -9.59 -3.31
CA ARG A 233 -20.76 -8.18 -3.64
C ARG A 233 -22.02 -7.92 -4.46
N ARG A 234 -22.29 -8.77 -5.44
CA ARG A 234 -23.51 -8.68 -6.27
C ARG A 234 -24.79 -8.89 -5.46
N LEU A 235 -24.79 -9.80 -4.47
CA LEU A 235 -25.92 -10.01 -3.57
C LEU A 235 -26.16 -8.79 -2.67
N LEU A 236 -25.10 -8.22 -2.11
CA LEU A 236 -25.16 -7.00 -1.31
C LEU A 236 -25.65 -5.79 -2.14
N GLU A 237 -25.19 -5.66 -3.39
CA GLU A 237 -25.68 -4.62 -4.30
C GLU A 237 -27.19 -4.73 -4.55
N LYS A 238 -27.74 -5.95 -4.69
CA LYS A 238 -29.19 -6.18 -4.82
C LYS A 238 -29.96 -5.74 -3.57
N THR A 239 -29.39 -5.91 -2.38
CA THR A 239 -30.02 -5.49 -1.11
C THR A 239 -29.70 -4.04 -0.74
N ARG A 240 -29.00 -3.29 -1.61
CA ARG A 240 -28.48 -1.93 -1.34
C ARG A 240 -27.60 -1.87 -0.09
N GLN A 241 -26.94 -2.97 0.22
CA GLN A 241 -25.91 -3.04 1.24
C GLN A 241 -24.54 -2.92 0.55
N SER A 242 -23.56 -2.42 1.29
CA SER A 242 -22.17 -2.40 0.85
C SER A 242 -21.33 -3.05 1.93
N LEU A 243 -20.38 -3.88 1.51
CA LEU A 243 -19.41 -4.49 2.40
C LEU A 243 -18.35 -3.46 2.75
N PHE A 244 -18.20 -3.17 4.03
CA PHE A 244 -17.04 -2.46 4.56
C PHE A 244 -16.25 -3.39 5.47
N MET A 245 -14.95 -3.18 5.54
CA MET A 245 -14.10 -3.73 6.58
C MET A 245 -13.85 -2.62 7.58
N ALA A 246 -14.18 -2.83 8.84
CA ALA A 246 -14.05 -1.84 9.90
C ALA A 246 -13.10 -2.32 10.99
N LYS A 247 -12.32 -1.40 11.54
CA LYS A 247 -11.48 -1.61 12.71
C LYS A 247 -11.74 -0.51 13.72
N LYS A 248 -12.06 -0.90 14.95
CA LYS A 248 -12.06 0.00 16.10
C LYS A 248 -10.63 0.20 16.59
N LEU A 249 -10.30 1.43 16.90
CA LEU A 249 -9.02 1.85 17.41
C LEU A 249 -9.16 2.06 18.91
N GLU A 250 -8.35 1.31 19.67
CA GLU A 250 -8.10 1.55 21.09
C GLU A 250 -7.15 2.72 21.30
#